data_AF-A0ABD5DTA0-F1
#
_entry.id   AF-A0ABD5DTA0-F1
#
_cell.length_a   1.000
_cell.length_b   1.000
_cell.length_c   1.000
_cell.angle_alpha   90.00
_cell.angle_beta   90.00
_cell.angle_gamma   90.00
#
_symmetry.space_group_name_H-M   'P 1'
#
loop_
_entity.id
_entity.type
_entity.pdbx_description
1 polymer ?
#
loop_
_entity_poly.entity_id
_entity_poly.type
_entity_poly.pdbx_seq_one_letter_code
_entity_poly.pdbx_strand_id
1 'polypeptide(L)'
;TSLPEIMVATAASLHGQTDLAVGTALGSNITNILLILGLAALLRPFTVHSDILRRELPLMLLVSVLAGLVLYDGQLTRLDGLFLLALALLWLLFTIKIARLAERQGSDSLTREQLAELPREGSLPVALLWLGVAMIVMP
;
A
#
# COMPACT_ATOMS: atom_id res chain seq x y z
N THR A 1 2.97 -2.84 6.57
CA THR A 1 4.37 -3.32 6.62
C THR A 1 5.40 -2.21 6.51
N SER A 2 5.01 -0.92 6.38
CA SER A 2 5.94 0.14 5.95
C SER A 2 6.65 0.94 7.05
N LEU A 3 6.23 0.83 8.31
CA LEU A 3 6.79 1.63 9.40
C LEU A 3 8.29 1.36 9.64
N PRO A 4 8.77 0.11 9.76
CA PRO A 4 10.19 -0.16 9.99
C PRO A 4 11.06 0.29 8.81
N GLU A 5 10.56 0.11 7.59
CA GLU A 5 11.26 0.42 6.34
C GLU A 5 11.44 1.93 6.17
N ILE A 6 10.41 2.71 6.51
CA ILE A 6 10.49 4.17 6.56
C ILE A 6 11.50 4.61 7.63
N MET A 7 11.54 3.96 8.80
CA MET A 7 12.52 4.29 9.83
C MET A 7 13.97 4.04 9.36
N VAL A 8 14.23 2.90 8.71
CA VAL A 8 15.56 2.58 8.17
C VAL A 8 15.94 3.54 7.04
N ALA A 9 15.04 3.81 6.09
CA ALA A 9 15.31 4.75 5.00
C ALA A 9 15.52 6.19 5.51
N THR A 10 14.76 6.63 6.50
CA THR A 10 14.92 7.95 7.13
C THR A 10 16.26 8.05 7.87
N ALA A 11 16.63 7.03 8.65
CA ALA A 11 17.90 7.00 9.36
C ALA A 11 19.09 7.04 8.38
N ALA A 12 19.04 6.27 7.29
CA ALA A 12 20.06 6.28 6.24
C ALA A 12 20.16 7.67 5.57
N SER A 13 19.03 8.30 5.27
CA SER A 13 18.98 9.65 4.69
C SER A 13 19.58 10.72 5.63
N LEU A 14 19.29 10.64 6.94
CA LEU A 14 19.84 11.53 7.95
C LEU A 14 21.37 11.39 8.10
N HIS A 15 21.91 10.19 7.83
CA HIS A 15 23.35 9.94 7.80
C HIS A 15 24.01 10.28 6.45
N GLY A 16 23.29 10.92 5.53
CA GLY A 16 23.80 11.28 4.20
C GLY A 16 23.93 10.10 3.23
N GLN A 17 23.39 8.92 3.59
CA GLN A 17 23.42 7.71 2.77
C GLN A 17 22.12 7.59 1.97
N THR A 18 21.91 8.52 1.02
CA THR A 18 20.70 8.58 0.18
C THR A 18 20.51 7.32 -0.66
N ASP A 19 21.61 6.74 -1.17
CA ASP A 19 21.55 5.53 -2.00
C ASP A 19 21.03 4.33 -1.20
N LEU A 20 21.42 4.23 0.08
CA LEU A 20 20.94 3.18 0.98
C LEU A 20 19.46 3.42 1.35
N ALA A 21 19.05 4.66 1.56
CA ALA A 21 17.67 5.01 1.83
C ALA A 21 16.74 4.62 0.68
N VAL A 22 17.14 4.97 -0.55
CA VAL A 22 16.42 4.63 -1.78
C VAL A 22 16.44 3.12 -2.02
N GLY A 23 17.60 2.48 -1.86
CA GLY A 23 17.75 1.03 -2.00
C GLY A 23 16.87 0.23 -1.02
N THR A 24 16.71 0.72 0.21
CA THR A 24 15.81 0.12 1.21
C THR A 24 14.36 0.24 0.77
N ALA A 25 13.94 1.42 0.32
CA ALA A 25 12.57 1.67 -0.11
C ALA A 25 12.19 0.86 -1.37
N LEU A 26 13.05 0.84 -2.38
CA LEU A 26 12.83 0.07 -3.61
C LEU A 26 12.94 -1.44 -3.37
N GLY A 27 13.95 -1.87 -2.60
CA GLY A 27 14.19 -3.27 -2.29
C GLY A 27 13.00 -3.92 -1.60
N SER A 28 12.44 -3.26 -0.56
CA SER A 28 11.24 -3.77 0.12
C SER A 28 10.05 -3.93 -0.84
N ASN A 29 9.77 -2.92 -1.68
CA ASN A 29 8.65 -2.99 -2.63
C ASN A 29 8.84 -4.13 -3.66
N ILE A 30 10.05 -4.30 -4.18
CA ILE A 30 10.35 -5.37 -5.13
C ILE A 30 10.22 -6.74 -4.45
N THR A 31 10.77 -6.93 -3.25
CA THR A 31 10.65 -8.18 -2.51
C THR A 31 9.20 -8.48 -2.14
N ASN A 32 8.41 -7.49 -1.71
CA ASN A 32 6.99 -7.70 -1.40
C ASN A 32 6.18 -8.13 -2.64
N ILE A 33 6.43 -7.54 -3.81
CA ILE A 33 5.73 -7.91 -5.04
C ILE A 33 6.20 -9.28 -5.54
N LEU A 34 7.51 -9.51 -5.67
CA LEU A 34 8.01 -10.74 -6.28
C LEU A 34 7.89 -11.94 -5.34
N LEU A 35 8.26 -11.77 -4.07
CA LEU A 35 8.28 -12.86 -3.11
C LEU A 35 6.90 -13.09 -2.51
N ILE A 36 6.29 -12.07 -1.89
CA ILE A 36 5.03 -12.28 -1.17
C ILE A 36 3.87 -12.44 -2.15
N LEU A 37 3.64 -11.46 -3.03
CA LEU A 37 2.53 -11.51 -3.97
C LEU A 37 2.73 -12.62 -5.03
N GLY A 38 3.95 -12.79 -5.54
CA GLY A 38 4.28 -13.86 -6.48
C GLY A 38 4.09 -15.27 -5.91
N LEU A 39 4.57 -15.53 -4.68
CA LEU A 39 4.37 -16.82 -4.02
C LEU A 39 2.90 -17.05 -3.68
N ALA A 40 2.19 -16.02 -3.20
CA ALA A 40 0.77 -16.10 -2.90
C ALA A 40 -0.05 -16.43 -4.16
N ALA A 41 0.29 -15.83 -5.31
CA ALA A 41 -0.36 -16.12 -6.59
C ALA A 41 -0.09 -17.55 -7.08
N LEU A 42 1.11 -18.10 -6.80
CA LEU A 42 1.45 -19.49 -7.11
C LEU A 42 0.67 -20.49 -6.26
N LEU A 43 0.53 -20.21 -4.95
CA LEU A 43 -0.12 -21.11 -4.00
C LEU A 43 -1.65 -21.06 -4.09
N ARG A 44 -2.22 -19.86 -4.25
CA ARG A 44 -3.67 -19.66 -4.34
C ARG A 44 -3.96 -18.56 -5.35
N PRO A 45 -4.29 -18.90 -6.60
CA PRO A 45 -4.66 -17.90 -7.60
C PRO A 45 -5.90 -17.14 -7.13
N PHE A 46 -5.73 -15.87 -6.76
CA PHE A 46 -6.86 -14.99 -6.41
C PHE A 46 -7.41 -14.37 -7.69
N THR A 47 -8.70 -14.59 -7.96
CA THR A 47 -9.43 -13.91 -9.04
C THR A 47 -9.71 -12.48 -8.62
N VAL A 48 -8.82 -11.56 -8.98
CA VAL A 48 -9.01 -10.12 -8.73
C VAL A 48 -10.09 -9.61 -9.68
N HIS A 49 -11.09 -8.87 -9.16
CA HIS A 49 -12.08 -8.20 -9.99
C HIS A 49 -11.37 -7.28 -11.01
N SER A 50 -11.50 -7.62 -12.29
CA SER A 50 -10.73 -7.04 -13.39
C SER A 50 -10.85 -5.52 -13.51
N ASP A 51 -11.94 -4.93 -13.05
CA ASP A 51 -12.20 -3.49 -13.18
C ASP A 51 -11.31 -2.65 -12.25
N ILE A 52 -11.05 -3.11 -11.03
CA ILE A 52 -10.15 -2.43 -10.09
C ILE A 52 -8.73 -2.53 -10.62
N LEU A 53 -8.34 -3.73 -11.04
CA LEU A 53 -7.00 -4.01 -11.55
C LEU A 53 -6.71 -3.21 -12.82
N ARG A 54 -7.66 -3.10 -13.77
CA ARG A 54 -7.52 -2.29 -14.99
C ARG A 54 -7.48 -0.79 -14.75
N ARG A 55 -8.08 -0.29 -13.66
CA ARG A 55 -8.07 1.15 -13.35
C ARG A 55 -6.84 1.54 -12.53
N GLU A 56 -6.43 0.72 -11.58
CA GLU A 56 -5.38 1.07 -10.62
C GLU A 56 -3.98 0.70 -11.11
N LEU A 57 -3.80 -0.43 -11.83
CA LEU A 57 -2.48 -0.80 -12.37
C LEU A 57 -1.86 0.24 -13.30
N PRO A 58 -2.56 0.80 -14.31
CA PRO A 58 -1.93 1.72 -15.26
C PRO A 58 -1.44 2.99 -14.56
N LEU A 59 -2.20 3.48 -13.58
CA LEU A 59 -1.84 4.65 -12.80
C LEU A 59 -0.69 4.36 -11.84
N MET A 60 -0.69 3.20 -11.16
CA MET A 60 0.45 2.80 -10.32
C MET A 60 1.73 2.60 -11.14
N LEU A 61 1.62 2.01 -12.33
CA LEU A 61 2.73 1.90 -13.28
C LEU A 61 3.25 3.28 -13.70
N LEU A 62 2.35 4.20 -14.04
CA LEU A 62 2.72 5.57 -14.41
C LEU A 62 3.51 6.26 -13.29
N VAL A 63 3.01 6.20 -12.06
CA VAL A 63 3.70 6.78 -10.89
C VAL A 63 5.05 6.10 -10.65
N SER A 64 5.12 4.78 -10.80
CA SER A 64 6.37 4.02 -10.64
C SER A 64 7.41 4.40 -11.70
N VAL A 65 6.99 4.60 -12.95
CA VAL A 65 7.86 5.05 -14.04
C VAL A 65 8.33 6.48 -13.79
N LEU A 66 7.43 7.39 -13.39
CA LEU A 66 7.80 8.76 -13.03
C LEU A 66 8.82 8.80 -11.89
N ALA A 67 8.62 8.00 -10.84
CA ALA A 67 9.58 7.86 -9.76
C ALA A 67 10.92 7.30 -10.24
N GLY A 68 10.90 6.31 -11.14
CA GLY A 68 12.11 5.76 -11.75
C GLY A 68 12.87 6.77 -12.63
N LEU A 69 12.16 7.65 -13.34
CA LEU A 69 12.75 8.71 -14.16
C LEU A 69 13.43 9.78 -13.29
N VAL A 70 12.81 10.17 -12.19
CA VAL A 70 13.39 11.08 -11.19
C VAL A 70 14.66 10.49 -10.56
N LEU A 71 14.75 9.17 -10.51
CA LEU A 71 15.89 8.45 -9.96
C LEU A 71 16.99 8.11 -10.98
N TYR A 72 16.75 8.38 -12.27
CA TYR A 72 17.59 7.90 -13.37
C TYR A 72 18.97 8.53 -13.40
N ASP A 73 19.09 9.79 -12.98
CA ASP A 73 20.35 10.50 -12.86
C ASP A 73 21.18 10.08 -11.63
N GLY A 74 20.62 9.21 -10.79
CA GLY A 74 21.26 8.71 -9.57
C GLY A 74 21.40 9.75 -8.47
N GLN A 75 20.78 10.94 -8.61
CA GLN A 75 20.87 12.01 -7.62
C GLN A 75 19.49 12.44 -7.16
N LEU A 76 19.18 12.20 -5.89
CA LEU A 76 17.95 12.71 -5.29
C LEU A 76 18.19 14.12 -4.72
N THR A 77 17.75 15.16 -5.42
CA THR A 77 17.82 16.51 -4.87
C THR A 77 16.60 16.80 -3.97
N ARG A 78 16.67 17.90 -3.20
CA ARG A 78 15.53 18.35 -2.37
C ARG A 78 14.31 18.72 -3.22
N LEU A 79 14.52 19.19 -4.46
CA LEU A 79 13.44 19.53 -5.37
C LEU A 79 12.74 18.26 -5.88
N ASP A 80 13.51 17.23 -6.18
CA ASP A 80 12.98 15.90 -6.58
C ASP A 80 12.17 15.28 -5.45
N GLY A 81 12.68 15.34 -4.22
CA GLY A 81 11.94 14.92 -3.03
C GLY A 81 10.63 15.67 -2.84
N LEU A 82 10.62 17.00 -3.05
CA LEU A 82 9.41 17.81 -2.95
C LEU A 82 8.40 17.46 -4.07
N PHE A 83 8.88 17.24 -5.29
CA PHE A 83 8.07 16.79 -6.42
C PHE A 83 7.43 15.43 -6.14
N LEU A 84 8.21 14.46 -5.64
CA LEU A 84 7.72 13.12 -5.27
C LEU A 84 6.70 13.19 -4.13
N LEU A 85 6.91 14.05 -3.12
CA LEU A 85 5.93 14.28 -2.05
C LEU A 85 4.64 14.90 -2.58
N ALA A 86 4.71 15.88 -3.47
CA ALA A 86 3.54 16.49 -4.09
C ALA A 86 2.77 15.47 -4.94
N LEU A 87 3.47 14.63 -5.71
CA LEU A 87 2.89 13.53 -6.48
C LEU A 87 2.20 12.51 -5.56
N ALA A 88 2.83 12.13 -4.45
CA ALA A 88 2.25 11.23 -3.46
C ALA A 88 1.00 11.80 -2.81
N LEU A 89 1.00 13.10 -2.47
CA LEU A 89 -0.16 13.77 -1.88
C LEU A 89 -1.32 13.88 -2.89
N LEU A 90 -1.02 14.23 -4.14
CA LEU A 90 -2.00 14.29 -5.22
C LEU A 90 -2.62 12.91 -5.48
N TRP A 91 -1.79 11.87 -5.50
CA TRP A 91 -2.22 10.48 -5.62
C TRP A 91 -3.14 10.06 -4.46
N LEU A 92 -2.76 10.37 -3.22
CA LEU A 92 -3.57 10.08 -2.03
C LEU A 92 -4.96 10.74 -2.15
N LEU A 93 -5.00 12.04 -2.48
CA LEU A 93 -6.26 12.77 -2.64
C LEU A 93 -7.12 12.22 -3.79
N PHE A 94 -6.48 11.81 -4.89
CA PHE A 94 -7.16 11.21 -6.03
C PHE A 94 -7.80 9.87 -5.66
N THR A 95 -7.06 8.98 -5.00
CA THR A 95 -7.57 7.70 -4.49
C THR A 95 -8.71 7.90 -3.49
N ILE A 96 -8.57 8.85 -2.54
CA ILE A 96 -9.65 9.16 -1.59
C ILE A 96 -10.90 9.66 -2.30
N LYS A 97 -10.76 10.53 -3.32
CA LYS A 97 -11.91 11.00 -4.11
C LYS A 97 -12.58 9.86 -4.87
N ILE A 98 -11.80 8.98 -5.48
CA ILE A 98 -12.33 7.81 -6.20
C ILE A 98 -13.04 6.85 -5.24
N ALA A 99 -12.45 6.55 -4.09
CA ALA A 99 -13.06 5.70 -3.07
C ALA A 99 -14.40 6.27 -2.58
N ARG A 100 -14.44 7.57 -2.28
CA ARG A 100 -15.69 8.26 -1.87
C ARG A 100 -16.74 8.32 -2.99
N LEU A 101 -16.32 8.39 -4.24
CA LEU A 101 -17.24 8.36 -5.38
C LEU A 101 -17.81 6.95 -5.60
N ALA A 102 -16.99 5.92 -5.40
CA ALA A 102 -17.42 4.51 -5.45
C ALA A 102 -18.41 4.18 -4.33
N GLU A 103 -18.19 4.66 -3.10
CA GLU A 103 -19.15 4.55 -1.99
C GLU A 103 -20.52 5.15 -2.34
N ARG A 104 -20.52 6.32 -3.00
CA ARG A 104 -21.77 6.99 -3.41
C ARG A 104 -22.51 6.29 -4.55
N GLN A 105 -21.83 5.49 -5.36
CA GLN A 105 -22.43 4.71 -6.44
C GLN A 105 -22.95 3.33 -6.00
N GLY A 106 -22.73 2.90 -4.75
CA GLY A 106 -23.28 1.65 -4.21
C GLY A 106 -22.76 0.38 -4.90
N SER A 107 -21.65 0.49 -5.65
CA SER A 107 -21.09 -0.56 -6.50
C SER A 107 -19.87 -1.23 -5.87
N ASP A 108 -19.91 -1.47 -4.57
CA ASP A 108 -18.77 -2.00 -3.83
C ASP A 108 -19.08 -3.42 -3.35
N SER A 109 -18.82 -4.39 -4.23
CA SER A 109 -18.93 -5.82 -3.92
C SER A 109 -18.03 -6.22 -2.75
N LEU A 110 -16.87 -5.58 -2.60
CA LEU A 110 -15.94 -5.74 -1.48
C LEU A 110 -16.51 -5.26 -0.14
N THR A 111 -17.12 -4.07 -0.10
CA THR A 111 -17.79 -3.57 1.11
C THR A 111 -19.01 -4.43 1.47
N ARG A 112 -19.74 -4.99 0.49
CA ARG A 112 -20.85 -5.94 0.75
C ARG A 112 -20.36 -7.30 1.28
N GLU A 113 -19.23 -7.82 0.79
CA GLU A 113 -18.61 -9.05 1.31
C GLU A 113 -18.07 -8.83 2.73
N GLN A 114 -17.37 -7.71 3.00
CA GLN A 114 -16.89 -7.37 4.34
C GLN A 114 -18.05 -7.11 5.32
N LEU A 115 -19.12 -6.42 4.91
CA LEU A 115 -20.33 -6.23 5.73
C LEU A 115 -21.15 -7.53 5.91
N ALA A 116 -20.92 -8.55 5.08
CA ALA A 116 -21.52 -9.88 5.23
C ALA A 116 -20.68 -10.81 6.13
N GLU A 117 -19.36 -10.60 6.20
CA GLU A 117 -18.46 -11.26 7.17
C GLU A 117 -18.50 -10.63 8.56
N LEU A 118 -18.91 -9.36 8.69
CA LEU A 118 -19.15 -8.77 10.01
C LEU A 118 -20.28 -9.53 10.73
N PRO A 119 -20.03 -10.11 11.91
CA PRO A 119 -21.06 -10.82 12.65
C PRO A 119 -22.15 -9.82 13.05
N ARG A 120 -23.29 -9.87 12.36
CA ARG A 120 -24.41 -8.94 12.55
C ARG A 120 -25.08 -9.03 13.93
N GLU A 121 -24.62 -9.91 14.83
CA GLU A 121 -25.22 -10.12 16.16
C GLU A 121 -24.19 -10.37 17.29
N GLY A 122 -22.97 -9.83 17.18
CA GLY A 122 -22.00 -9.90 18.27
C GLY A 122 -22.20 -8.79 19.29
N SER A 123 -22.84 -9.08 20.44
CA SER A 123 -22.81 -8.18 21.60
C SER A 123 -21.35 -7.77 21.92
N LEU A 124 -21.12 -6.49 22.23
CA LEU A 124 -19.82 -5.89 22.60
C LEU A 124 -18.85 -6.78 23.42
N PRO A 125 -19.29 -7.60 24.41
CA PRO A 125 -18.40 -8.50 25.12
C PRO A 125 -17.74 -9.60 24.26
N VAL A 126 -18.40 -10.11 23.23
CA VAL A 126 -17.86 -11.16 22.36
C VAL A 126 -16.76 -10.59 21.46
N ALA A 127 -16.91 -9.34 21.00
CA ALA A 127 -15.88 -8.63 20.24
C ALA A 127 -14.62 -8.38 21.09
N LEU A 128 -14.78 -8.01 22.36
CA LEU A 128 -13.67 -7.84 23.32
C LEU A 128 -12.94 -9.16 23.59
N LEU A 129 -13.67 -10.27 23.69
CA LEU A 129 -13.09 -11.59 23.91
C LEU A 129 -12.26 -12.03 22.70
N TRP A 130 -12.79 -11.86 21.48
CA TRP A 130 -12.03 -12.14 20.25
C TRP A 130 -10.82 -11.23 20.08
N LEU A 131 -10.90 -9.96 20.47
CA LEU A 131 -9.77 -9.04 20.44
C LEU A 131 -8.67 -9.46 21.44
N GLY A 132 -9.05 -9.92 22.63
CA GLY A 132 -8.11 -10.47 23.61
C GLY A 132 -7.42 -11.74 23.13
N VAL A 133 -8.17 -12.65 22.50
CA VAL A 133 -7.60 -13.89 21.91
C VAL A 133 -6.67 -13.56 20.75
N ALA A 134 -7.05 -12.64 19.86
CA ALA A 134 -6.21 -12.21 18.75
C ALA A 134 -4.89 -11.57 19.21
N MET A 135 -4.93 -10.77 20.28
CA MET A 135 -3.74 -10.17 20.90
C MET A 135 -2.77 -11.20 21.52
N ILE A 136 -3.28 -12.34 21.97
CA ILE A 136 -2.45 -13.42 22.54
C ILE A 136 -1.87 -14.31 21.43
N VAL A 137 -2.61 -14.50 20.34
CA VAL A 137 -2.25 -15.42 19.25
C VAL A 137 -1.34 -14.78 18.21
N MET A 138 -1.35 -13.45 18.06
CA MET A 138 -0.39 -12.72 17.22
C MET A 138 0.71 -12.06 18.05
N PRO A 139 1.83 -12.76 18.32
CA PRO A 139 3.09 -12.12 18.69
C PRO A 139 3.80 -11.50 17.47
#